data_AF-A0ABD5EJI0-F1
#
_entry.id   AF-A0ABD5EJI0-F1
#
_cell.length_a   1.000
_cell.length_b   1.000
_cell.length_c   1.000
_cell.angle_alpha   90.00
_cell.angle_beta   90.00
_cell.angle_gamma   90.00
#
_symmetry.space_group_name_H-M   'P 1'
#
loop_
_entity.id
_entity.type
_entity.pdbx_description
1 polymer ?
#
loop_
_entity_poly.entity_id
_entity_poly.type
_entity_poly.pdbx_seq_one_letter_code
_entity_poly.pdbx_strand_id
1 'polypeptide(L)'
;MNADIRSVLSSAFPPHLVDDLIASYQEAKENFYRGGHRLSAVEGGRFCEAAFRIIEEITTGTHTPLDGRKKLDTNGIIKTAEGQPGNLHPKSVRIHIPRSLRLIYDIRNNRNAAHLSDEIDVNLQDATLVTSMLDWVLAEFVRLSRGTTPQEAQKLIEDLMTRRVPSIQDFGGFQKVLRTDLRASDRVLVLLYRSGTRGVRYSDLSQWMPSTMRANLRRTVRALDGKALAHASGETVQITYAGQRNVESRGLLDPI
;
A
#
# COMPACT_ATOMS: atom_id res chain seq x y z
N MET A 1 -2.43 17.34 15.78
CA MET A 1 -2.50 15.88 16.02
C MET A 1 -2.38 15.25 14.64
N ASN A 2 -1.36 14.43 14.33
CA ASN A 2 -1.37 13.69 13.06
C ASN A 2 -2.51 12.67 13.16
N ALA A 3 -3.60 12.86 12.41
CA ALA A 3 -4.69 11.91 12.37
C ALA A 3 -4.20 10.62 11.70
N ASP A 4 -4.51 9.47 12.30
CA ASP A 4 -4.28 8.16 11.66
C ASP A 4 -5.31 7.94 10.54
N ILE A 5 -4.93 7.24 9.47
CA ILE A 5 -5.79 7.01 8.29
C ILE A 5 -7.13 6.36 8.69
N ARG A 6 -7.10 5.47 9.68
CA ARG A 6 -8.30 4.85 10.25
C ARG A 6 -9.23 5.90 10.83
N SER A 7 -8.71 6.80 11.66
CA SER A 7 -9.50 7.88 12.27
C SER A 7 -10.12 8.80 11.22
N VAL A 8 -9.38 9.10 10.16
CA VAL A 8 -9.86 9.94 9.05
C VAL A 8 -11.01 9.26 8.32
N LEU A 9 -10.84 7.99 7.94
CA LEU A 9 -11.87 7.25 7.22
C LEU A 9 -13.11 6.97 8.08
N SER A 10 -12.93 6.58 9.34
CA SER A 10 -14.04 6.32 10.28
C SER A 10 -14.84 7.57 10.63
N SER A 11 -14.31 8.77 10.40
CA SER A 11 -15.08 10.01 10.54
C SER A 11 -16.09 10.23 9.39
N ALA A 12 -15.87 9.58 8.25
CA ALA A 12 -16.65 9.76 7.04
C ALA A 12 -17.47 8.51 6.65
N PHE A 13 -17.05 7.32 7.07
CA PHE A 13 -17.62 6.04 6.64
C PHE A 13 -17.86 5.11 7.84
N PRO A 14 -18.74 4.09 7.70
CA PRO A 14 -19.03 3.15 8.79
C PRO A 14 -17.75 2.48 9.34
N PRO A 15 -17.45 2.60 10.65
CA PRO A 15 -16.17 2.16 11.21
C PRO A 15 -15.82 0.70 10.95
N HIS A 16 -16.80 -0.21 10.99
CA HIS A 16 -16.57 -1.63 10.71
C HIS A 16 -16.15 -1.90 9.26
N LEU A 17 -16.71 -1.17 8.29
CA LEU A 17 -16.30 -1.27 6.89
C LEU A 17 -14.90 -0.69 6.68
N VAL A 18 -14.55 0.38 7.41
CA VAL A 18 -13.20 0.97 7.38
C VAL A 18 -12.17 -0.03 7.92
N ASP A 19 -12.50 -0.75 8.99
CA ASP A 19 -11.63 -1.79 9.55
C ASP A 19 -11.37 -2.90 8.55
N ASP A 20 -12.41 -3.42 7.91
CA ASP A 20 -12.29 -4.46 6.88
C ASP A 20 -11.51 -3.97 5.66
N LEU A 21 -11.75 -2.72 5.22
CA LEU A 21 -11.05 -2.07 4.11
C LEU A 21 -9.56 -1.96 4.39
N ILE A 22 -9.17 -1.46 5.57
CA ILE A 22 -7.77 -1.28 5.95
C ILE A 22 -7.08 -2.64 6.16
N ALA A 23 -7.74 -3.60 6.81
CA ALA A 23 -7.17 -4.92 7.05
C ALA A 23 -6.87 -5.65 5.74
N SER A 24 -7.87 -5.75 4.85
CA SER A 24 -7.70 -6.38 3.53
C SER A 24 -6.68 -5.66 2.64
N TYR A 25 -6.63 -4.33 2.69
CA TYR A 25 -5.57 -3.56 2.02
C TYR A 25 -4.17 -3.96 2.52
N GLN A 26 -3.97 -4.00 3.84
CA GLN A 26 -2.67 -4.33 4.43
C GLN A 26 -2.25 -5.76 4.10
N GLU A 27 -3.17 -6.72 4.21
CA GLU A 27 -2.92 -8.12 3.86
C GLU A 27 -2.62 -8.29 2.36
N ALA A 28 -3.33 -7.57 1.48
CA ALA A 28 -3.05 -7.59 0.04
C ALA A 28 -1.64 -7.10 -0.28
N LYS A 29 -1.20 -5.99 0.34
CA LYS A 29 0.14 -5.43 0.17
C LYS A 29 1.21 -6.37 0.74
N GLU A 30 0.97 -6.92 1.92
CA GLU A 30 1.89 -7.86 2.56
C GLU A 30 2.09 -9.12 1.71
N ASN A 31 1.00 -9.72 1.23
CA ASN A 31 1.06 -10.87 0.33
C ASN A 31 1.80 -10.54 -0.97
N PHE A 32 1.58 -9.35 -1.55
CA PHE A 32 2.30 -8.92 -2.75
C PHE A 32 3.81 -8.87 -2.52
N TYR A 33 4.26 -8.23 -1.44
CA TYR A 33 5.68 -8.09 -1.14
C TYR A 33 6.35 -9.41 -0.73
N ARG A 34 5.59 -10.38 -0.21
CA ARG A 34 6.08 -11.73 0.11
C ARG A 34 6.09 -12.69 -1.09
N GLY A 35 5.78 -12.21 -2.31
CA GLY A 35 5.66 -13.08 -3.49
C GLY A 35 4.36 -13.89 -3.57
N GLY A 36 3.45 -13.72 -2.60
CA GLY A 36 2.13 -14.36 -2.54
C GLY A 36 1.12 -13.68 -3.47
N HIS A 37 1.44 -13.55 -4.75
CA HIS A 37 0.68 -12.74 -5.72
C HIS A 37 -0.79 -13.18 -5.86
N ARG A 38 -1.06 -14.49 -5.84
CA ARG A 38 -2.42 -15.02 -5.85
C ARG A 38 -3.21 -14.63 -4.60
N LEU A 39 -2.59 -14.73 -3.42
CA LEU A 39 -3.20 -14.32 -2.15
C LEU A 39 -3.45 -12.82 -2.11
N SER A 40 -2.52 -12.01 -2.66
CA SER A 40 -2.70 -10.57 -2.81
C SER A 40 -3.97 -10.22 -3.59
N ALA A 41 -4.24 -10.92 -4.71
CA ALA A 41 -5.46 -10.72 -5.49
C ALA A 41 -6.73 -11.18 -4.75
N VAL A 42 -6.65 -12.24 -3.93
CA VAL A 42 -7.77 -12.67 -3.07
C VAL A 42 -8.12 -11.58 -2.07
N GLU A 43 -7.13 -11.02 -1.39
CA GLU A 43 -7.34 -9.91 -0.45
C GLU A 43 -7.82 -8.63 -1.15
N GLY A 44 -7.38 -8.38 -2.39
CA GLY A 44 -7.95 -7.33 -3.24
C GLY A 44 -9.46 -7.49 -3.47
N GLY A 45 -9.95 -8.73 -3.58
CA GLY A 45 -11.40 -9.01 -3.62
C GLY A 45 -12.12 -8.64 -2.32
N ARG A 46 -11.53 -9.00 -1.17
CA ARG A 46 -12.08 -8.65 0.17
C ARG A 46 -12.10 -7.14 0.39
N PHE A 47 -11.07 -6.44 -0.05
CA PHE A 47 -11.07 -4.97 -0.08
C PHE A 47 -12.23 -4.41 -0.91
N CYS A 48 -12.45 -4.96 -2.10
CA CYS A 48 -13.54 -4.50 -2.95
C CYS A 48 -14.91 -4.71 -2.32
N GLU A 49 -15.10 -5.79 -1.57
CA GLU A 49 -16.34 -6.03 -0.84
C GLU A 49 -16.65 -4.96 0.22
N ALA A 50 -15.63 -4.53 0.97
CA ALA A 50 -15.77 -3.42 1.92
C ALA A 50 -16.00 -2.10 1.18
N ALA A 51 -15.21 -1.83 0.14
CA ALA A 51 -15.29 -0.60 -0.65
C ALA A 51 -16.64 -0.43 -1.38
N PHE A 52 -17.20 -1.50 -1.94
CA PHE A 52 -18.53 -1.46 -2.57
C PHE A 52 -19.63 -1.17 -1.54
N ARG A 53 -19.53 -1.71 -0.32
CA ARG A 53 -20.48 -1.39 0.76
C ARG A 53 -20.35 0.06 1.22
N ILE A 54 -19.14 0.61 1.25
CA ILE A 54 -18.93 2.05 1.49
C ILE A 54 -19.61 2.88 0.39
N ILE A 55 -19.47 2.50 -0.89
CA ILE A 55 -20.17 3.18 -2.00
C ILE A 55 -21.71 3.04 -1.87
N GLU A 56 -22.21 1.86 -1.50
CA GLU A 56 -23.63 1.61 -1.28
C GLU A 56 -24.19 2.51 -0.16
N GLU A 57 -23.47 2.61 0.97
CA GLU A 57 -23.81 3.50 2.08
C GLU A 57 -23.81 4.96 1.64
N ILE A 58 -22.77 5.41 0.93
CA ILE A 58 -22.67 6.80 0.45
C ILE A 58 -23.85 7.17 -0.45
N THR A 59 -24.31 6.23 -1.29
CA THR A 59 -25.30 6.51 -2.34
C THR A 59 -26.73 6.22 -1.92
N THR A 60 -26.95 5.35 -0.94
CA THR A 60 -28.31 4.94 -0.51
C THR A 60 -28.58 5.19 0.97
N GLY A 61 -27.57 5.53 1.76
CA GLY A 61 -27.65 5.67 3.21
C GLY A 61 -27.66 4.34 3.98
N THR A 62 -27.55 3.21 3.28
CA THR A 62 -27.49 1.86 3.85
C THR A 62 -26.55 0.97 3.04
N HIS A 63 -26.11 -0.16 3.60
CA HIS A 63 -25.31 -1.14 2.88
C HIS A 63 -25.78 -2.58 3.15
N THR A 64 -25.43 -3.47 2.23
CA THR A 64 -25.68 -4.90 2.34
C THR A 64 -24.89 -5.49 3.52
N PRO A 65 -25.54 -6.20 4.46
CA PRO A 65 -24.87 -6.76 5.63
C PRO A 65 -23.71 -7.73 5.31
N LEU A 66 -22.82 -7.91 6.27
CA LEU A 66 -21.70 -8.86 6.22
C LEU A 66 -22.06 -10.26 6.76
N ASP A 67 -23.33 -10.53 7.04
CA ASP A 67 -23.82 -11.76 7.69
C ASP A 67 -23.82 -13.01 6.78
N GLY A 68 -23.36 -12.87 5.54
CA GLY A 68 -23.30 -13.95 4.55
C GLY A 68 -24.67 -14.40 4.00
N ARG A 69 -25.78 -13.82 4.47
CA ARG A 69 -27.13 -14.23 4.05
C ARG A 69 -27.52 -13.66 2.70
N LYS A 70 -26.98 -12.49 2.36
CA LYS A 70 -27.20 -11.81 1.07
C LYS A 70 -25.88 -11.64 0.33
N LYS A 71 -25.82 -12.13 -0.91
CA LYS A 71 -24.69 -11.88 -1.80
C LYS A 71 -24.66 -10.40 -2.19
N LEU A 72 -23.47 -9.80 -2.16
CA LEU A 72 -23.26 -8.42 -2.61
C LEU A 72 -23.52 -8.31 -4.13
N ASP A 73 -24.47 -7.46 -4.53
CA ASP A 73 -24.75 -7.17 -5.94
C ASP A 73 -23.91 -5.98 -6.42
N THR A 74 -22.65 -6.25 -6.78
CA THR A 74 -21.72 -5.22 -7.23
C THR A 74 -22.18 -4.50 -8.50
N ASN A 75 -22.89 -5.20 -9.40
CA ASN A 75 -23.44 -4.59 -10.62
C ASN A 75 -24.57 -3.62 -10.29
N GLY A 76 -25.47 -4.00 -9.38
CA GLY A 76 -26.53 -3.12 -8.87
C GLY A 76 -25.94 -1.87 -8.21
N ILE A 77 -24.92 -2.04 -7.36
CA ILE A 77 -24.23 -0.91 -6.70
C ILE A 77 -23.60 0.03 -7.74
N ILE A 78 -22.89 -0.50 -8.74
CA ILE A 78 -22.29 0.32 -9.82
C ILE A 78 -23.37 1.14 -10.55
N LYS A 79 -24.46 0.50 -10.97
CA LYS A 79 -25.55 1.17 -11.69
C LYS A 79 -26.22 2.25 -10.83
N THR A 80 -26.45 1.95 -9.56
CA THR A 80 -27.01 2.91 -8.60
C THR A 80 -26.08 4.11 -8.43
N ALA A 81 -24.78 3.88 -8.25
CA ALA A 81 -23.79 4.96 -8.13
C ALA A 81 -23.70 5.82 -9.40
N GLU A 82 -23.69 5.21 -10.58
CA GLU A 82 -23.66 5.93 -11.87
C GLU A 82 -24.92 6.79 -12.07
N GLY A 83 -26.08 6.32 -11.58
CA GLY A 83 -27.36 7.02 -11.66
C GLY A 83 -27.51 8.21 -10.69
N GLN A 84 -26.61 8.37 -9.72
CA GLN A 84 -26.72 9.46 -8.75
C GLN A 84 -26.55 10.85 -9.40
N PRO A 85 -27.29 11.88 -8.94
CA PRO A 85 -27.14 13.25 -9.43
C PRO A 85 -25.72 13.79 -9.19
N GLY A 86 -25.14 14.43 -10.21
CA GLY A 86 -23.75 14.88 -10.15
C GLY A 86 -23.47 16.07 -9.23
N ASN A 87 -24.50 16.80 -8.85
CA ASN A 87 -24.45 17.84 -7.82
C ASN A 87 -24.44 17.25 -6.40
N LEU A 88 -24.95 16.03 -6.21
CA LEU A 88 -24.97 15.36 -4.90
C LEU A 88 -23.72 14.51 -4.70
N HIS A 89 -23.29 13.78 -5.73
CA HIS A 89 -22.16 12.87 -5.64
C HIS A 89 -21.10 13.14 -6.73
N PRO A 90 -19.81 13.28 -6.35
CA PRO A 90 -18.74 13.52 -7.31
C PRO A 90 -18.50 12.30 -8.22
N LYS A 91 -17.82 12.50 -9.35
CA LYS A 91 -17.45 11.40 -10.27
C LYS A 91 -16.62 10.30 -9.60
N SER A 92 -15.86 10.63 -8.56
CA SER A 92 -15.12 9.63 -7.79
C SER A 92 -16.04 8.55 -7.21
N VAL A 93 -17.13 8.96 -6.55
CA VAL A 93 -18.15 8.05 -6.00
C VAL A 93 -18.96 7.39 -7.13
N ARG A 94 -19.37 8.17 -8.13
CA ARG A 94 -20.31 7.68 -9.16
C ARG A 94 -19.69 6.76 -10.21
N ILE A 95 -18.41 6.96 -10.53
CA ILE A 95 -17.78 6.40 -11.74
C ILE A 95 -16.41 5.80 -11.43
N HIS A 96 -15.48 6.58 -10.87
CA HIS A 96 -14.08 6.19 -10.85
C HIS A 96 -13.79 5.07 -9.85
N ILE A 97 -14.26 5.18 -8.60
CA ILE A 97 -14.12 4.10 -7.61
C ILE A 97 -14.87 2.85 -8.09
N PRO A 98 -16.17 2.89 -8.45
CA PRO A 98 -16.89 1.69 -8.87
C PRO A 98 -16.25 0.93 -10.04
N ARG A 99 -15.71 1.65 -11.04
CA ARG A 99 -15.02 1.02 -12.18
C ARG A 99 -13.68 0.42 -11.80
N SER A 100 -12.93 1.06 -10.91
CA SER A 100 -11.67 0.53 -10.40
C SER A 100 -11.90 -0.75 -9.60
N LEU A 101 -12.92 -0.74 -8.72
CA LEU A 101 -13.34 -1.93 -7.97
C LEU A 101 -13.80 -3.06 -8.90
N ARG A 102 -14.53 -2.73 -9.97
CA ARG A 102 -14.96 -3.72 -10.97
C ARG A 102 -13.79 -4.45 -11.60
N LEU A 103 -12.75 -3.72 -12.02
CA LEU A 103 -11.54 -4.30 -12.61
C LEU A 103 -10.85 -5.29 -11.67
N ILE A 104 -10.67 -4.90 -10.40
CA ILE A 104 -10.08 -5.79 -9.38
C ILE A 104 -10.95 -7.04 -9.18
N TYR A 105 -12.27 -6.87 -9.10
CA TYR A 105 -13.22 -7.97 -8.92
C TYR A 105 -13.19 -8.96 -10.09
N ASP A 106 -13.07 -8.46 -11.33
CA ASP A 106 -12.99 -9.28 -12.52
C ASP A 106 -11.69 -10.09 -12.58
N ILE A 107 -10.55 -9.51 -12.16
CA ILE A 107 -9.29 -10.24 -12.00
C ILE A 107 -9.45 -11.36 -10.96
N ARG A 108 -10.03 -11.07 -9.79
CA ARG A 108 -10.24 -12.07 -8.74
C ARG A 108 -11.16 -13.21 -9.19
N ASN A 109 -12.24 -12.91 -9.89
CA ASN A 109 -13.28 -13.89 -10.22
C ASN A 109 -13.00 -14.69 -11.50
N ASN A 110 -12.44 -14.05 -12.53
CA ASN A 110 -12.43 -14.60 -13.89
C ASN A 110 -11.03 -15.07 -14.33
N ARG A 111 -9.96 -14.68 -13.63
CA ARG A 111 -8.58 -15.07 -13.98
C ARG A 111 -8.07 -16.30 -13.21
N ASN A 112 -8.92 -16.92 -12.38
CA ASN A 112 -8.69 -18.27 -11.88
C ASN A 112 -9.08 -19.31 -12.95
N ALA A 113 -8.22 -19.58 -13.93
CA ALA A 113 -8.21 -20.88 -14.60
C ALA A 113 -6.98 -21.02 -15.52
N ALA A 114 -6.20 -22.04 -15.18
CA ALA A 114 -5.49 -22.94 -16.09
C ALA A 114 -5.63 -22.66 -17.60
N HIS A 115 -4.46 -22.59 -18.25
CA HIS A 115 -4.14 -22.90 -19.65
C HIS A 115 -3.55 -21.76 -20.50
N LEU A 116 -2.30 -22.05 -20.91
CA LEU A 116 -1.55 -21.59 -22.09
C LEU A 116 -0.82 -20.24 -22.01
N SER A 117 0.34 -20.24 -21.33
CA SER A 117 1.65 -19.95 -21.95
C SER A 117 2.77 -20.03 -20.91
N ASP A 118 3.75 -20.90 -21.16
CA ASP A 118 4.79 -21.32 -20.21
C ASP A 118 5.92 -20.29 -19.98
N GLU A 119 5.69 -18.99 -20.20
CA GLU A 119 6.77 -17.98 -20.16
C GLU A 119 6.46 -16.70 -19.34
N ILE A 120 5.21 -16.43 -18.92
CA ILE A 120 4.85 -15.18 -18.21
C ILE A 120 4.12 -15.49 -16.90
N ASP A 121 4.66 -15.02 -15.77
CA ASP A 121 3.94 -15.04 -14.49
C ASP A 121 2.83 -13.98 -14.48
N VAL A 122 1.64 -14.40 -14.91
CA VAL A 122 0.43 -13.59 -14.93
C VAL A 122 0.05 -13.10 -13.53
N ASN A 123 0.41 -13.83 -12.47
CA ASN A 123 0.04 -13.46 -11.11
C ASN A 123 0.78 -12.21 -10.64
N LEU A 124 2.07 -12.06 -10.97
CA LEU A 124 2.82 -10.85 -10.65
C LEU A 124 2.21 -9.63 -11.37
N GLN A 125 1.87 -9.77 -12.65
CA GLN A 125 1.22 -8.72 -13.43
C GLN A 125 -0.11 -8.29 -12.78
N ASP A 126 -0.99 -9.27 -12.54
CA ASP A 126 -2.32 -9.03 -11.98
C ASP A 126 -2.22 -8.45 -10.57
N ALA A 127 -1.36 -8.98 -9.71
CA ALA A 127 -1.19 -8.49 -8.35
C ALA A 127 -0.56 -7.08 -8.31
N THR A 128 0.30 -6.74 -9.27
CA THR A 128 0.83 -5.37 -9.41
C THR A 128 -0.28 -4.38 -9.77
N LEU A 129 -1.13 -4.74 -10.72
CA LEU A 129 -2.28 -3.92 -11.10
C LEU A 129 -3.27 -3.78 -9.94
N VAL A 130 -3.63 -4.90 -9.29
CA VAL A 130 -4.55 -4.91 -8.16
C VAL A 130 -4.02 -4.02 -7.04
N THR A 131 -2.80 -4.24 -6.55
CA THR A 131 -2.24 -3.45 -5.45
C THR A 131 -2.14 -1.95 -5.79
N SER A 132 -1.81 -1.60 -7.03
CA SER A 132 -1.79 -0.20 -7.47
C SER A 132 -3.20 0.42 -7.48
N MET A 133 -4.21 -0.34 -7.87
CA MET A 133 -5.61 0.11 -7.83
C MET A 133 -6.12 0.23 -6.39
N LEU A 134 -5.71 -0.67 -5.49
CA LEU A 134 -6.02 -0.57 -4.07
C LEU A 134 -5.44 0.71 -3.44
N ASP A 135 -4.17 1.03 -3.73
CA ASP A 135 -3.53 2.29 -3.30
C ASP A 135 -4.35 3.51 -3.76
N TRP A 136 -4.75 3.52 -5.04
CA TRP A 136 -5.51 4.61 -5.63
C TRP A 136 -6.92 4.74 -5.03
N VAL A 137 -7.66 3.64 -4.86
CA VAL A 137 -9.01 3.67 -4.28
C VAL A 137 -8.98 4.13 -2.83
N LEU A 138 -8.01 3.64 -2.05
CA LEU A 138 -7.88 4.04 -0.65
C LEU A 138 -7.52 5.53 -0.54
N ALA A 139 -6.63 6.03 -1.39
CA ALA A 139 -6.32 7.46 -1.49
C ALA A 139 -7.55 8.30 -1.87
N GLU A 140 -8.40 7.82 -2.78
CA GLU A 140 -9.65 8.51 -3.11
C GLU A 140 -10.65 8.54 -1.96
N PHE A 141 -10.77 7.46 -1.17
CA PHE A 141 -11.59 7.50 0.04
C PHE A 141 -11.06 8.49 1.07
N VAL A 142 -9.72 8.60 1.23
CA VAL A 142 -9.12 9.65 2.06
C VAL A 142 -9.49 11.04 1.53
N ARG A 143 -9.40 11.26 0.22
CA ARG A 143 -9.79 12.54 -0.42
C ARG A 143 -11.28 12.86 -0.26
N LEU A 144 -12.14 11.85 -0.14
CA LEU A 144 -13.58 12.00 0.08
C LEU A 144 -13.95 12.19 1.57
N SER A 145 -13.04 11.91 2.49
CA SER A 145 -13.27 12.12 3.92
C SER A 145 -13.35 13.62 4.24
N ARG A 146 -14.36 14.03 5.01
CA ARG A 146 -14.53 15.42 5.43
C ARG A 146 -13.73 15.64 6.71
N GLY A 147 -12.70 16.49 6.67
CA GLY A 147 -11.96 16.88 7.88
C GLY A 147 -10.44 16.77 7.80
N THR A 148 -9.88 16.34 6.66
CA THR A 148 -8.44 16.46 6.38
C THR A 148 -8.18 17.64 5.46
N THR A 149 -7.13 18.40 5.77
CA THR A 149 -6.61 19.39 4.81
C THR A 149 -6.01 18.67 3.61
N PRO A 150 -5.93 19.30 2.42
CA PRO A 150 -5.26 18.72 1.26
C PRO A 150 -3.84 18.24 1.58
N GLN A 151 -3.12 18.97 2.44
CA GLN A 151 -1.76 18.64 2.88
C GLN A 151 -1.73 17.40 3.78
N GLU A 152 -2.68 17.27 4.71
CA GLU A 152 -2.79 16.07 5.56
C GLU A 152 -3.20 14.84 4.75
N ALA A 153 -4.15 14.99 3.83
CA ALA A 153 -4.55 13.94 2.91
C ALA A 153 -3.35 13.50 2.05
N GLN A 154 -2.60 14.44 1.48
CA GLN A 154 -1.38 14.16 0.73
C GLN A 154 -0.36 13.38 1.55
N LYS A 155 -0.09 13.82 2.78
CA LYS A 155 0.85 13.14 3.69
C LYS A 155 0.39 11.73 4.05
N LEU A 156 -0.91 11.55 4.32
CA LEU A 156 -1.48 10.22 4.61
C LEU A 156 -1.38 9.29 3.42
N ILE A 157 -1.64 9.79 2.21
CA ILE A 157 -1.48 9.04 0.97
C ILE A 157 0.00 8.67 0.77
N GLU A 158 0.93 9.60 0.96
CA GLU A 158 2.37 9.32 0.88
C GLU A 158 2.82 8.28 1.91
N ASP A 159 2.38 8.39 3.16
CA ASP A 159 2.69 7.43 4.22
C ASP A 159 2.03 6.06 3.96
N LEU A 160 0.84 6.01 3.36
CA LEU A 160 0.15 4.78 2.94
C LEU A 160 0.86 4.07 1.78
N MET A 161 1.35 4.85 0.81
CA MET A 161 2.13 4.37 -0.32
C MET A 161 3.59 4.07 0.07
N THR A 162 4.03 4.51 1.25
CA THR A 162 5.33 4.17 1.78
C THR A 162 5.38 2.66 2.01
N ARG A 163 6.30 1.99 1.31
CA ARG A 163 6.35 0.53 1.20
C ARG A 163 6.53 -0.08 2.58
N ARG A 164 5.53 -0.83 3.09
CA ARG A 164 5.73 -1.67 4.28
C ARG A 164 6.77 -2.72 3.93
N VAL A 165 7.88 -2.68 4.64
CA VAL A 165 8.95 -3.66 4.54
C VAL A 165 8.79 -4.64 5.70
N PRO A 166 8.37 -5.90 5.47
CA PRO A 166 8.19 -6.89 6.55
C PRO A 166 9.45 -7.09 7.40
N SER A 167 10.63 -6.93 6.80
CA SER A 167 11.91 -6.99 7.51
C SER A 167 12.23 -5.76 8.38
N ILE A 168 11.32 -4.79 8.55
CA ILE A 168 11.52 -3.61 9.40
C ILE A 168 10.30 -3.35 10.30
N GLN A 169 10.54 -3.26 11.63
CA GLN A 169 9.54 -2.84 12.61
C GLN A 169 9.79 -1.41 13.09
N ASP A 170 8.71 -0.64 13.31
CA ASP A 170 8.77 0.70 13.91
C ASP A 170 8.62 0.62 15.43
N PHE A 171 9.49 1.31 16.17
CA PHE A 171 9.36 1.54 17.61
C PHE A 171 9.40 3.04 17.90
N GLY A 172 8.27 3.73 17.72
CA GLY A 172 8.16 5.17 18.01
C GLY A 172 9.13 6.02 17.17
N GLY A 173 9.28 5.69 15.88
CA GLY A 173 10.20 6.34 14.96
C GLY A 173 11.57 5.64 14.85
N PHE A 174 11.89 4.70 15.73
CA PHE A 174 13.08 3.86 15.58
C PHE A 174 12.83 2.72 14.59
N GLN A 175 13.55 2.70 13.47
CA GLN A 175 13.38 1.71 12.40
C GLN A 175 14.27 0.49 12.65
N LYS A 176 13.72 -0.57 13.25
CA LYS A 176 14.45 -1.80 13.55
C LYS A 176 14.40 -2.77 12.38
N VAL A 177 15.54 -2.98 11.70
CA VAL A 177 15.69 -4.09 10.75
C VAL A 177 15.75 -5.42 11.50
N LEU A 178 14.79 -6.29 11.22
CA LEU A 178 14.54 -7.56 11.89
C LEU A 178 15.49 -8.67 11.39
N ARG A 179 15.83 -8.68 10.10
CA ARG A 179 16.79 -9.63 9.51
C ARG A 179 18.20 -9.44 10.10
N THR A 180 18.67 -10.40 10.90
CA THR A 180 19.96 -10.33 11.61
C THR A 180 21.17 -10.64 10.72
N ASP A 181 20.95 -11.38 9.64
CA ASP A 181 21.93 -11.84 8.66
C ASP A 181 22.38 -10.76 7.66
N LEU A 182 21.61 -9.66 7.53
CA LEU A 182 21.94 -8.60 6.57
C LEU A 182 23.23 -7.86 6.94
N ARG A 183 24.09 -7.69 5.92
CA ARG A 183 25.29 -6.86 5.98
C ARG A 183 24.92 -5.37 6.06
N ALA A 184 25.87 -4.54 6.49
CA ALA A 184 25.63 -3.11 6.70
C ALA A 184 25.08 -2.39 5.45
N SER A 185 25.57 -2.71 4.25
CA SER A 185 25.07 -2.14 2.98
C SER A 185 23.60 -2.49 2.74
N ASP A 186 23.24 -3.75 2.98
CA ASP A 186 21.91 -4.27 2.71
C ASP A 186 20.90 -3.69 3.72
N ARG A 187 21.30 -3.55 4.99
CA ARG A 187 20.51 -2.86 6.01
C ARG A 187 20.24 -1.40 5.64
N VAL A 188 21.26 -0.68 5.18
CA VAL A 188 21.10 0.70 4.72
C VAL A 188 20.12 0.74 3.56
N LEU A 189 20.27 -0.10 2.53
CA LEU A 189 19.36 -0.12 1.39
C LEU A 189 17.93 -0.43 1.81
N VAL A 190 17.70 -1.38 2.72
CA VAL A 190 16.38 -1.72 3.25
C VAL A 190 15.74 -0.54 4.01
N LEU A 191 16.51 0.16 4.85
CA LEU A 191 16.05 1.36 5.56
C LEU A 191 15.70 2.52 4.61
N LEU A 192 16.55 2.75 3.59
CA LEU A 192 16.29 3.76 2.57
C LEU A 192 15.10 3.38 1.69
N TYR A 193 14.95 2.10 1.35
CA TYR A 193 13.84 1.56 0.57
C TYR A 193 12.51 1.83 1.26
N ARG A 194 12.42 1.56 2.57
CA ARG A 194 11.24 1.90 3.38
C ARG A 194 10.98 3.41 3.37
N SER A 195 12.02 4.23 3.40
CA SER A 195 11.86 5.70 3.49
C SER A 195 11.52 6.37 2.15
N GLY A 196 11.61 5.62 1.06
CA GLY A 196 11.21 6.05 -0.28
C GLY A 196 11.96 7.29 -0.77
N THR A 197 11.27 8.15 -1.52
CA THR A 197 11.82 9.37 -2.12
C THR A 197 12.15 10.45 -1.09
N ARG A 198 11.57 10.40 0.12
CA ARG A 198 11.91 11.33 1.21
C ARG A 198 13.35 11.17 1.69
N GLY A 199 13.89 9.95 1.60
CA GLY A 199 15.22 9.63 2.13
C GLY A 199 15.26 9.66 3.66
N VAL A 200 16.47 9.56 4.19
CA VAL A 200 16.76 9.47 5.63
C VAL A 200 17.90 10.41 5.96
N ARG A 201 17.81 11.15 7.07
CA ARG A 201 18.95 11.90 7.57
C ARG A 201 20.04 10.95 8.05
N TYR A 202 21.30 11.25 7.78
CA TYR A 202 22.42 10.41 8.17
C TYR A 202 22.45 10.13 9.68
N SER A 203 22.07 11.11 10.52
CA SER A 203 21.93 10.94 11.97
C SER A 203 20.97 9.81 12.34
N ASP A 204 19.82 9.77 11.69
CA ASP A 204 18.72 8.86 12.01
C ASP A 204 19.09 7.47 11.49
N LEU A 205 19.65 7.40 10.27
CA LEU A 205 20.22 6.18 9.71
C LEU A 205 21.29 5.58 10.65
N SER A 206 22.18 6.41 11.19
CA SER A 206 23.21 5.97 12.13
C SER A 206 22.64 5.47 13.45
N GLN A 207 21.56 6.10 13.95
CA GLN A 207 20.87 5.67 15.16
C GLN A 207 20.23 4.28 14.97
N TRP A 208 19.58 4.05 13.83
CA TRP A 208 18.89 2.79 13.51
C TRP A 208 19.84 1.60 13.27
N MET A 209 21.10 1.87 12.88
CA MET A 209 22.10 0.83 12.67
C MET A 209 22.61 0.21 13.99
N PRO A 210 22.92 -1.10 14.02
CA PRO A 210 23.61 -1.74 15.15
C PRO A 210 24.94 -1.04 15.46
N SER A 211 25.29 -0.92 16.75
CA SER A 211 26.52 -0.24 17.20
C SER A 211 27.78 -0.72 16.47
N THR A 212 27.89 -2.03 16.25
CA THR A 212 29.00 -2.69 15.54
C THR A 212 29.14 -2.25 14.07
N MET A 213 28.09 -1.72 13.46
CA MET A 213 28.05 -1.30 12.06
C MET A 213 28.14 0.23 11.87
N ARG A 214 28.07 1.01 12.96
CA ARG A 214 28.06 2.49 12.90
C ARG A 214 29.40 3.08 12.51
N ALA A 215 30.51 2.51 12.99
CA ALA A 215 31.86 3.05 12.78
C ALA A 215 32.20 3.27 11.30
N ASN A 216 31.75 2.36 10.43
CA ASN A 216 32.02 2.40 8.99
C ASN A 216 30.83 2.91 8.15
N LEU A 217 29.77 3.42 8.77
CA LEU A 217 28.53 3.73 8.06
C LEU A 217 28.71 4.82 6.98
N ARG A 218 29.48 5.89 7.25
CA ARG A 218 29.79 6.91 6.22
C ARG A 218 30.47 6.30 4.99
N ARG A 219 31.35 5.30 5.18
CA ARG A 219 32.03 4.60 4.09
C ARG A 219 31.05 3.71 3.33
N THR A 220 30.17 3.01 4.04
CA THR A 220 29.11 2.19 3.44
C THR A 220 28.18 3.02 2.57
N VAL A 221 27.70 4.18 3.07
CA VAL A 221 26.83 5.09 2.30
C VAL A 221 27.56 5.59 1.05
N ARG A 222 28.81 6.06 1.16
CA ARG A 222 29.61 6.48 0.00
C ARG A 222 29.81 5.36 -1.03
N ALA A 223 29.99 4.11 -0.58
CA ALA A 223 30.12 2.97 -1.48
C ALA A 223 28.81 2.63 -2.20
N LEU A 224 27.67 2.81 -1.54
CA LEU A 224 26.35 2.65 -2.17
C LEU A 224 26.07 3.76 -3.18
N ASP A 225 26.43 5.00 -2.84
CA ASP A 225 26.34 6.17 -3.71
C ASP A 225 27.22 6.02 -4.97
N GLY A 226 28.47 5.62 -4.80
CA GLY A 226 29.37 5.32 -5.93
C GLY A 226 28.93 4.15 -6.82
N LYS A 227 28.07 3.25 -6.31
CA LYS A 227 27.42 2.17 -7.10
C LYS A 227 26.07 2.59 -7.69
N ALA A 228 25.69 3.86 -7.54
CA ALA A 228 24.38 4.40 -7.90
C ALA A 228 23.21 3.66 -7.25
N LEU A 229 23.40 3.00 -6.10
CA LEU A 229 22.33 2.33 -5.34
C LEU A 229 21.67 3.27 -4.31
N ALA A 230 22.39 4.29 -3.89
CA ALA A 230 21.89 5.39 -3.07
C ALA A 230 22.31 6.72 -3.71
N HIS A 231 21.71 7.81 -3.25
CA HIS A 231 22.14 9.17 -3.54
C HIS A 231 22.36 9.89 -2.21
N ALA A 232 23.61 10.26 -1.91
CA ALA A 232 23.93 11.02 -0.70
C ALA A 232 24.08 12.50 -1.05
N SER A 233 23.20 13.35 -0.51
CA SER A 233 23.22 14.80 -0.72
C SER A 233 23.15 15.53 0.63
N GLY A 234 24.24 16.17 1.01
CA GLY A 234 24.39 16.80 2.33
C GLY A 234 24.22 15.78 3.46
N GLU A 235 23.25 16.02 4.33
CA GLU A 235 22.91 15.14 5.46
C GLU A 235 21.79 14.15 5.13
N THR A 236 21.26 14.13 3.90
CA THR A 236 20.17 13.25 3.49
C THR A 236 20.69 12.16 2.55
N VAL A 237 20.24 10.94 2.77
CA VAL A 237 20.53 9.78 1.91
C VAL A 237 19.22 9.27 1.33
N GLN A 238 19.13 9.12 0.02
CA GLN A 238 17.97 8.61 -0.69
C GLN A 238 18.31 7.31 -1.41
N ILE A 239 17.32 6.45 -1.63
CA ILE A 239 17.48 5.27 -2.49
C ILE A 239 17.27 5.66 -3.95
N THR A 240 18.07 5.12 -4.86
CA THR A 240 17.87 5.27 -6.31
C THR A 240 16.96 4.17 -6.86
N TYR A 241 16.52 4.28 -8.12
CA TYR A 241 15.81 3.18 -8.79
C TYR A 241 16.67 1.91 -8.88
N ALA A 242 17.99 2.02 -9.07
CA ALA A 242 18.88 0.87 -9.08
C ALA A 242 18.99 0.22 -7.68
N GLY A 243 19.01 1.03 -6.62
CA GLY A 243 18.94 0.54 -5.23
C GLY A 243 17.65 -0.19 -4.93
N GLN A 244 16.51 0.36 -5.37
CA GLN A 244 15.20 -0.29 -5.21
C GLN A 244 15.18 -1.66 -5.87
N ARG A 245 15.60 -1.72 -7.14
CA ARG A 245 15.68 -2.98 -7.89
C ARG A 245 16.62 -3.99 -7.21
N ASN A 246 17.74 -3.54 -6.64
CA ASN A 246 18.67 -4.43 -5.93
C ASN A 246 18.05 -5.05 -4.67
N VAL A 247 17.27 -4.26 -3.93
CA VAL A 247 16.56 -4.70 -2.72
C VAL A 247 15.50 -5.74 -3.07
N GLU A 248 14.68 -5.45 -4.09
CA GLU A 248 13.61 -6.32 -4.58
C GLU A 248 14.17 -7.63 -5.15
N SER A 249 15.19 -7.57 -6.03
CA SER A 249 15.72 -8.76 -6.71
C SER A 249 16.47 -9.73 -5.78
N ARG A 250 16.89 -9.28 -4.59
CA ARG A 250 17.65 -10.07 -3.63
C ARG A 250 16.82 -10.56 -2.44
N GLY A 251 15.50 -10.31 -2.43
CA GLY A 251 14.63 -10.71 -1.33
C GLY A 251 15.00 -10.07 0.01
N LEU A 252 15.59 -8.86 0.02
CA LEU A 252 16.05 -8.24 1.27
C LEU A 252 14.89 -7.78 2.18
N LEU A 253 13.67 -7.80 1.64
CA LEU A 253 12.43 -7.41 2.30
C LEU A 253 11.70 -8.60 2.93
N ASP A 254 12.15 -9.83 2.63
CA ASP A 254 11.50 -11.05 3.06
C ASP A 254 11.39 -11.09 4.59
N PRO A 255 10.27 -11.60 5.14
CA PRO A 255 10.11 -11.78 6.57
C PRO A 255 11.22 -12.70 7.15
N ILE A 256 11.41 -12.63 8.48
CA ILE A 256 12.23 -13.63 9.19
C ILE A 256 11.55 -14.98 9.12
#